data_AF-A0A4Q6BV07-F1
#
_entry.id   AF-A0A4Q6BV07-F1
#
_cell.length_a   1.000
_cell.length_b   1.000
_cell.length_c   1.000
_cell.angle_alpha   90.00
_cell.angle_beta   90.00
_cell.angle_gamma   90.00
#
_symmetry.space_group_name_H-M   'P 1'
#
loop_
_entity.id
_entity.type
_entity.pdbx_description
1 polymer ?
#
loop_
_entity_poly.entity_id
_entity_poly.type
_entity_poly.pdbx_seq_one_letter_code
_entity_poly.pdbx_strand_id
1 'polypeptide(L)'
;RYALQRRQFEGVPGEETVLMDYRMHQRRLLPLLAEAYAFRFAHNQLVARMHRLQTEADPDAHAQRELEGRAAGLKAALTSFATRAIQECREACGGAGYLAENRLTTLKADSDVFTTFEGDNVVLLQLVAKELLTSYAQEVTGLDPVGMVKFAASTVAETVKERTAAAQLIQRLIDARSRDDDHNLLDRGTQLDLFEDREQHVIETAARRLRRAGNDKGAAFAAFNAAQDHVVKIGQVHIDRVVLEAFTAGIARTEDDAAADVLRDVCSLYALTIIERDKAWFMEHNRISDTRAKAVTTEVNALLEKLRPHTLALVEGLGVPEESLGAEMLG
;
A
#
# COMPACT_ATOMS: atom_id res chain seq x y z
N ARG A 1 14.24 17.59 1.08
CA ARG A 1 15.35 18.52 1.44
C ARG A 1 15.10 19.93 0.92
N TYR A 2 15.04 20.17 -0.40
CA TYR A 2 14.72 21.49 -0.98
C TYR A 2 13.55 22.23 -0.30
N ALA A 3 12.42 21.54 -0.08
CA ALA A 3 11.25 22.12 0.58
C ALA A 3 11.46 22.56 2.05
N LEU A 4 12.51 22.08 2.73
CA LEU A 4 12.89 22.49 4.09
C LEU A 4 13.76 23.76 4.11
N GLN A 5 14.28 24.17 2.96
CA GLN A 5 15.17 25.33 2.81
C GLN A 5 14.48 26.44 2.03
N ARG A 6 13.76 26.09 0.96
CA ARG A 6 13.08 27.05 0.09
C ARG A 6 11.98 27.76 0.86
N ARG A 7 12.03 29.09 0.83
CA ARG A 7 10.98 29.98 1.32
C ARG A 7 10.24 30.63 0.16
N GLN A 8 8.94 30.88 0.33
CA GLN A 8 8.12 31.58 -0.64
C GLN A 8 6.82 32.03 0.02
N PHE A 9 6.36 33.22 -0.34
CA PHE A 9 5.17 33.90 0.20
C PHE A 9 5.29 34.21 1.70
N GLU A 10 4.68 35.31 2.11
CA GLU A 10 4.66 35.74 3.50
C GLU A 10 3.51 35.05 4.24
N GLY A 11 3.85 34.23 5.24
CA GLY A 11 2.87 33.73 6.22
C GLY A 11 2.65 34.73 7.36
N VAL A 12 3.67 35.54 7.64
CA VAL A 12 3.68 36.66 8.57
C VAL A 12 4.36 37.84 7.84
N PRO A 13 3.90 39.10 8.01
CA PRO A 13 4.49 40.24 7.31
C PRO A 13 6.00 40.32 7.51
N GLY A 14 6.74 40.37 6.40
CA GLY A 14 8.20 40.51 6.41
C GLY A 14 9.01 39.22 6.61
N GLU A 15 8.37 38.05 6.75
CA GLU A 15 9.06 36.76 6.76
C GLU A 15 8.42 35.75 5.78
N GLU A 16 9.20 35.31 4.80
CA GLU A 16 8.76 34.24 3.90
C GLU A 16 8.71 32.89 4.61
N THR A 17 7.64 32.13 4.39
CA THR A 17 7.44 30.82 5.01
C THR A 17 8.18 29.72 4.23
N VAL A 18 8.77 28.76 4.95
CA VAL A 18 9.39 27.56 4.34
C VAL A 18 8.33 26.71 3.67
N LEU A 19 8.61 26.18 2.48
CA LEU A 19 7.63 25.43 1.68
C LEU A 19 7.00 24.26 2.45
N MET A 20 7.81 23.50 3.20
CA MET A 20 7.34 22.37 3.98
C MET A 20 6.42 22.75 5.16
N ASP A 21 6.27 24.03 5.50
CA ASP A 21 5.31 24.49 6.53
C ASP A 21 3.90 24.69 5.96
N TYR A 22 3.75 24.76 4.63
CA TYR A 22 2.43 24.78 4.00
C TYR A 22 1.80 23.39 4.03
N ARG A 23 0.58 23.29 4.58
CA ARG A 23 -0.18 22.03 4.65
C ARG A 23 -0.33 21.35 3.29
N MET A 24 -0.56 22.12 2.22
CA MET A 24 -0.66 21.54 0.88
C MET A 24 0.67 20.98 0.38
N HIS A 25 1.80 21.58 0.74
CA HIS A 25 3.11 21.03 0.40
C HIS A 25 3.39 19.72 1.16
N GLN A 26 2.98 19.66 2.42
CA GLN A 26 3.01 18.43 3.22
C GLN A 26 2.12 17.33 2.60
N ARG A 27 0.87 17.66 2.20
CA ARG A 27 -0.06 16.73 1.54
C ARG A 27 0.48 16.16 0.23
N ARG A 28 1.33 16.89 -0.48
CA ARG A 28 1.97 16.42 -1.72
C ARG A 28 3.10 15.42 -1.44
N LEU A 29 3.93 15.67 -0.42
CA LEU A 29 5.20 14.96 -0.25
C LEU A 29 5.22 13.91 0.87
N LEU A 30 4.61 14.18 2.03
CA LEU A 30 4.68 13.26 3.17
C LEU A 30 3.89 11.96 2.95
N PRO A 31 2.73 11.94 2.28
CA PRO A 31 2.09 10.68 1.91
C PRO A 31 2.95 9.83 0.98
N LEU A 32 3.69 10.44 0.03
CA LEU A 32 4.64 9.73 -0.82
C LEU A 32 5.82 9.17 -0.02
N LEU A 33 6.28 9.91 0.99
CA LEU A 33 7.33 9.43 1.89
C LEU A 33 6.84 8.23 2.71
N ALA A 34 5.62 8.28 3.24
CA ALA A 34 5.01 7.15 3.94
C ALA A 34 4.85 5.92 3.03
N GLU A 35 4.41 6.12 1.79
CA GLU A 35 4.30 5.08 0.78
C GLU A 35 5.68 4.48 0.42
N ALA A 36 6.75 5.29 0.32
CA ALA A 36 8.12 4.80 0.12
C ALA A 36 8.60 3.88 1.25
N TYR A 37 8.35 4.26 2.50
CA TYR A 37 8.67 3.43 3.67
C TYR A 37 7.88 2.12 3.65
N ALA A 38 6.57 2.19 3.41
CA ALA A 38 5.70 1.02 3.34
C ALA A 38 6.21 0.01 2.30
N PHE A 39 6.54 0.50 1.11
CA PHE A 39 7.11 -0.31 0.05
C PHE A 39 8.49 -0.88 0.38
N ARG A 40 9.35 -0.13 1.08
CA ARG A 40 10.65 -0.66 1.53
C ARG A 40 10.48 -1.86 2.46
N PHE A 41 9.55 -1.79 3.41
CA PHE A 41 9.26 -2.91 4.30
C PHE A 41 8.70 -4.12 3.55
N ALA A 42 7.77 -3.90 2.61
CA ALA A 42 7.23 -4.95 1.77
C ALA A 42 8.29 -5.61 0.88
N HIS A 43 9.15 -4.82 0.25
CA HIS A 43 10.27 -5.30 -0.57
C HIS A 43 11.26 -6.13 0.26
N ASN A 44 11.66 -5.64 1.43
CA ASN A 44 12.57 -6.38 2.32
C ASN A 44 11.97 -7.73 2.77
N GLN A 45 10.66 -7.77 3.05
CA GLN A 45 9.96 -9.01 3.38
C GLN A 45 9.93 -9.98 2.19
N LEU A 46 9.67 -9.47 0.98
CA LEU A 46 9.68 -10.27 -0.26
C LEU A 46 11.06 -10.89 -0.50
N VAL A 47 12.13 -10.10 -0.43
CA VAL A 47 13.52 -10.57 -0.61
C VAL A 47 13.89 -11.59 0.44
N ALA A 48 13.54 -11.37 1.72
CA ALA A 48 13.81 -12.33 2.79
C ALA A 48 13.02 -13.65 2.62
N ARG A 49 11.82 -13.62 2.02
CA ARG A 49 11.06 -14.83 1.68
C ARG A 49 11.66 -15.54 0.48
N MET A 50 12.04 -14.80 -0.56
CA MET A 50 12.73 -15.33 -1.74
C MET A 50 14.00 -16.07 -1.35
N HIS A 51 14.84 -15.46 -0.51
CA HIS A 51 16.06 -16.09 -0.03
C HIS A 51 15.80 -17.42 0.71
N ARG A 52 14.80 -17.46 1.60
CA ARG A 52 14.43 -18.68 2.32
C ARG A 52 14.00 -19.79 1.35
N LEU A 53 13.04 -19.51 0.47
CA LEU A 53 12.55 -20.51 -0.49
C LEU A 53 13.64 -20.99 -1.46
N GLN A 54 14.53 -20.11 -1.91
CA GLN A 54 15.60 -20.48 -2.84
C GLN A 54 16.76 -21.25 -2.19
N THR A 55 16.83 -21.28 -0.86
CA THR A 55 17.85 -22.02 -0.11
C THR A 55 17.33 -23.34 0.47
N GLU A 56 16.02 -23.59 0.37
CA GLU A 56 15.40 -24.87 0.71
C GLU A 56 15.70 -25.94 -0.34
N ALA A 57 15.94 -27.17 0.10
CA ALA A 57 16.29 -28.29 -0.80
C ALA A 57 15.11 -28.77 -1.66
N ASP A 58 13.89 -28.65 -1.14
CA ASP A 58 12.63 -29.00 -1.79
C ASP A 58 11.58 -27.95 -1.42
N PRO A 59 11.59 -26.77 -2.08
CA PRO A 59 10.71 -25.67 -1.73
C PRO A 59 9.25 -26.01 -2.04
N ASP A 60 8.34 -25.61 -1.14
CA ASP A 60 6.91 -25.83 -1.35
C ASP A 60 6.40 -25.06 -2.59
N ALA A 61 5.80 -25.79 -3.52
CA ALA A 61 5.33 -25.24 -4.80
C ALA A 61 4.16 -24.25 -4.64
N HIS A 62 3.43 -24.30 -3.53
CA HIS A 62 2.41 -23.29 -3.23
C HIS A 62 3.06 -22.00 -2.72
N ALA A 63 4.00 -22.10 -1.78
CA ALA A 63 4.76 -20.96 -1.26
C ALA A 63 5.57 -20.24 -2.36
N GLN A 64 6.08 -20.98 -3.34
CA GLN A 64 6.74 -20.39 -4.51
C GLN A 64 5.77 -19.59 -5.39
N ARG A 65 4.57 -20.12 -5.69
CA ARG A 65 3.55 -19.39 -6.46
C ARG A 65 3.11 -18.11 -5.76
N GLU A 66 2.90 -18.17 -4.44
CA GLU A 66 2.54 -17.00 -3.64
C GLU A 66 3.65 -15.94 -3.64
N LEU A 67 4.93 -16.37 -3.64
CA LEU A 67 6.07 -15.46 -3.80
C LEU A 67 6.05 -14.77 -5.17
N GLU A 68 5.83 -15.52 -6.25
CA GLU A 68 5.76 -15.00 -7.62
C GLU A 68 4.61 -14.00 -7.79
N GLY A 69 3.42 -14.31 -7.28
CA GLY A 69 2.27 -13.41 -7.27
C GLY A 69 2.55 -12.10 -6.51
N ARG A 70 3.13 -12.20 -5.30
CA ARG A 70 3.54 -11.02 -4.53
C ARG A 70 4.61 -10.19 -5.24
N ALA A 71 5.58 -10.84 -5.89
CA ALA A 71 6.61 -10.15 -6.66
C ALA A 71 6.02 -9.38 -7.84
N ALA A 72 5.11 -10.00 -8.60
CA ALA A 72 4.41 -9.36 -9.71
C ALA A 72 3.60 -8.14 -9.26
N GLY A 73 2.80 -8.27 -8.20
CA GLY A 73 1.98 -7.17 -7.69
C GLY A 73 2.81 -6.05 -7.05
N LEU A 74 3.86 -6.38 -6.29
CA LEU A 74 4.77 -5.37 -5.75
C LEU A 74 5.52 -4.64 -6.86
N LYS A 75 5.97 -5.33 -7.91
CA LYS A 75 6.59 -4.66 -9.08
C LYS A 75 5.62 -3.66 -9.69
N ALA A 76 4.36 -4.06 -9.93
CA ALA A 76 3.36 -3.17 -10.51
C ALA A 76 3.12 -1.92 -9.63
N ALA A 77 2.96 -2.11 -8.32
CA ALA A 77 2.71 -1.02 -7.38
C ALA A 77 3.93 -0.08 -7.20
N LEU A 78 5.12 -0.65 -6.96
CA LEU A 78 6.37 0.09 -6.76
C LEU A 78 6.75 0.96 -7.97
N THR A 79 6.62 0.42 -9.18
CA THR A 79 7.01 1.14 -10.40
C THR A 79 6.03 2.26 -10.71
N SER A 80 4.72 2.01 -10.54
CA SER A 80 3.69 3.06 -10.66
C SER A 80 3.89 4.16 -9.62
N PHE A 81 4.25 3.79 -8.38
CA PHE A 81 4.60 4.72 -7.32
C PHE A 81 5.83 5.55 -7.67
N ALA A 82 6.93 4.92 -8.10
CA ALA A 82 8.18 5.60 -8.39
C ALA A 82 8.00 6.71 -9.45
N THR A 83 7.34 6.41 -10.56
CA THR A 83 7.06 7.40 -11.62
C THR A 83 6.20 8.56 -11.11
N ARG A 84 5.15 8.28 -10.33
CA ARG A 84 4.29 9.31 -9.72
C ARG A 84 5.06 10.16 -8.71
N ALA A 85 5.83 9.53 -7.83
CA ALA A 85 6.56 10.22 -6.78
C ALA A 85 7.64 11.14 -7.35
N ILE A 86 8.40 10.69 -8.35
CA ILE A 86 9.41 11.52 -9.03
C ILE A 86 8.71 12.71 -9.70
N GLN A 87 7.58 12.49 -10.38
CA GLN A 87 6.83 13.54 -11.05
C GLN A 87 6.32 14.61 -10.06
N GLU A 88 5.78 14.17 -8.92
CA GLU A 88 5.29 15.05 -7.86
C GLU A 88 6.42 15.84 -7.21
N CYS A 89 7.55 15.18 -6.89
CA CYS A 89 8.75 15.82 -6.35
C CYS A 89 9.30 16.88 -7.30
N ARG A 90 9.30 16.61 -8.61
CA ARG A 90 9.71 17.57 -9.64
C ARG A 90 8.85 18.83 -9.61
N GLU A 91 7.54 18.67 -9.59
CA GLU A 91 6.61 19.80 -9.55
C GLU A 91 6.64 20.54 -8.21
N ALA A 92 6.87 19.85 -7.10
CA ALA A 92 7.01 20.45 -5.77
C ALA A 92 8.26 21.34 -5.66
N CYS A 93 9.29 21.09 -6.49
CA CYS A 93 10.47 21.95 -6.56
C CYS A 93 10.29 23.19 -7.46
N GLY A 94 9.13 23.36 -8.10
CA GLY A 94 8.86 24.47 -9.01
C GLY A 94 9.84 24.51 -10.19
N GLY A 95 10.32 25.71 -10.56
CA GLY A 95 11.27 25.88 -11.66
C GLY A 95 12.58 25.11 -11.46
N ALA A 96 13.09 25.03 -10.22
CA ALA A 96 14.30 24.28 -9.92
C ALA A 96 14.16 22.80 -10.28
N GLY A 97 12.99 22.22 -10.08
CA GLY A 97 12.73 20.82 -10.45
C GLY A 97 12.80 20.54 -11.96
N TYR A 98 12.74 21.56 -12.82
CA TYR A 98 12.86 21.41 -14.27
C TYR A 98 14.31 21.53 -14.77
N LEU A 99 15.22 22.10 -13.96
CA LEU A 99 16.62 22.24 -14.33
C LEU A 99 17.31 20.87 -14.31
N ALA A 100 18.01 20.53 -15.39
CA ALA A 100 18.63 19.22 -15.58
C ALA A 100 19.71 18.90 -14.53
N GLU A 101 20.39 19.92 -14.00
CA GLU A 101 21.35 19.82 -12.88
C GLU A 101 20.73 19.27 -11.58
N ASN A 102 19.40 19.33 -11.43
CA ASN A 102 18.68 18.77 -10.30
C ASN A 102 18.19 17.33 -10.55
N ARG A 103 18.45 16.78 -11.75
CA ARG A 103 18.29 15.37 -12.15
C ARG A 103 16.87 14.79 -12.08
N LEU A 104 15.88 15.50 -11.56
CA LEU A 104 14.50 15.01 -11.45
C LEU A 104 13.84 14.75 -12.82
N THR A 105 14.19 15.54 -13.85
CA THR A 105 13.72 15.32 -15.23
C THR A 105 14.31 14.05 -15.83
N THR A 106 15.61 13.81 -15.64
CA THR A 106 16.29 12.58 -16.08
C THR A 106 15.75 11.35 -15.33
N LEU A 107 15.65 11.40 -14.00
CA LEU A 107 15.05 10.33 -13.21
C LEU A 107 13.63 10.01 -13.66
N LYS A 108 12.84 11.03 -14.02
CA LYS A 108 11.48 10.82 -14.53
C LYS A 108 11.48 10.07 -15.86
N ALA A 109 12.39 10.42 -16.77
CA ALA A 109 12.54 9.76 -18.06
C ALA A 109 13.02 8.32 -17.90
N ASP A 110 13.95 8.05 -16.99
CA ASP A 110 14.48 6.70 -16.76
C ASP A 110 13.48 5.79 -16.01
N SER A 111 12.52 6.37 -15.29
CA SER A 111 11.60 5.60 -14.45
C SER A 111 10.45 4.91 -15.20
N ASP A 112 10.01 5.43 -16.35
CA ASP A 112 8.74 5.00 -16.95
C ASP A 112 8.83 3.62 -17.61
N VAL A 113 10.02 3.23 -18.11
CA VAL A 113 10.28 1.89 -18.67
C VAL A 113 9.94 0.79 -17.67
N PHE A 114 10.13 1.04 -16.38
CA PHE A 114 9.85 0.07 -15.31
C PHE A 114 8.37 -0.28 -15.19
N THR A 115 7.47 0.58 -15.66
CA THR A 115 6.02 0.29 -15.72
C THR A 115 5.63 -0.61 -16.90
N THR A 116 6.53 -0.78 -17.88
CA THR A 116 6.29 -1.51 -19.12
C THR A 116 7.04 -2.85 -19.18
N PHE A 117 8.34 -2.84 -18.89
CA PHE A 117 9.17 -4.04 -19.00
C PHE A 117 8.82 -5.08 -17.91
N GLU A 118 9.30 -6.31 -18.02
CA GLU A 118 9.04 -7.38 -17.02
C GLU A 118 7.54 -7.56 -16.69
N GLY A 119 6.68 -7.28 -17.67
CA GLY A 119 5.22 -7.33 -17.58
C GLY A 119 4.58 -5.96 -17.36
N ASP A 120 3.61 -5.61 -18.20
CA ASP A 120 2.77 -4.43 -18.02
C ASP A 120 2.08 -4.45 -16.65
N ASN A 121 2.02 -3.31 -15.98
CA ASN A 121 1.50 -3.22 -14.61
C ASN A 121 0.03 -3.66 -14.50
N VAL A 122 -0.83 -3.39 -15.49
CA VAL A 122 -2.23 -3.83 -15.46
C VAL A 122 -2.31 -5.34 -15.65
N VAL A 123 -1.53 -5.91 -16.56
CA VAL A 123 -1.44 -7.36 -16.79
C VAL A 123 -0.94 -8.09 -15.54
N LEU A 124 0.05 -7.55 -14.83
CA LEU A 124 0.55 -8.13 -13.59
C LEU A 124 -0.50 -8.09 -12.46
N LEU A 125 -1.27 -7.01 -12.35
CA LEU A 125 -2.39 -6.97 -11.40
C LEU A 125 -3.47 -8.01 -11.73
N GLN A 126 -3.71 -8.28 -13.02
CA GLN A 126 -4.61 -9.37 -13.44
C GLN A 126 -4.05 -10.76 -13.11
N LEU A 127 -2.72 -10.95 -13.17
CA LEU A 127 -2.05 -12.18 -12.75
C LEU A 127 -2.30 -12.45 -11.26
N VAL A 128 -2.08 -11.44 -10.41
CA VAL A 128 -2.35 -11.50 -8.97
C VAL A 128 -3.82 -11.83 -8.71
N ALA A 129 -4.73 -11.12 -9.39
CA ALA A 129 -6.16 -11.35 -9.25
C ALA A 129 -6.58 -12.76 -9.66
N LYS A 130 -6.00 -13.31 -10.74
CA LYS A 130 -6.27 -14.68 -11.19
C LYS A 130 -5.86 -15.70 -10.14
N GLU A 131 -4.70 -15.53 -9.51
CA GLU A 131 -4.25 -16.40 -8.41
C GLU A 131 -5.24 -16.38 -7.25
N LEU A 132 -5.60 -15.18 -6.77
CA LEU A 132 -6.54 -15.00 -5.66
C LEU A 132 -7.93 -15.58 -5.96
N LEU A 133 -8.46 -15.35 -7.17
CA LEU A 133 -9.73 -15.92 -7.60
C LEU A 133 -9.68 -17.45 -7.73
N THR A 134 -8.52 -18.01 -8.10
CA THR A 134 -8.33 -19.47 -8.16
C THR A 134 -8.32 -20.05 -6.75
N SER A 135 -7.59 -19.44 -5.81
CA SER A 135 -7.57 -19.86 -4.40
C SER A 135 -8.97 -19.78 -3.78
N TYR A 136 -9.67 -18.66 -3.97
CA TYR A 136 -11.06 -18.49 -3.52
C TYR A 136 -11.99 -19.56 -4.12
N ALA A 137 -11.84 -19.87 -5.42
CA ALA A 137 -12.64 -20.92 -6.04
C ALA A 137 -12.36 -22.30 -5.43
N GLN A 138 -11.11 -22.63 -5.13
CA GLN A 138 -10.74 -23.91 -4.50
C GLN A 138 -11.30 -24.04 -3.08
N GLU A 139 -11.24 -22.97 -2.29
CA GLU A 139 -11.78 -22.96 -0.92
C GLU A 139 -13.31 -23.13 -0.91
N VAL A 140 -14.01 -22.50 -1.86
CA VAL A 140 -15.48 -22.58 -1.94
C VAL A 140 -15.95 -23.87 -2.63
N THR A 141 -15.17 -24.42 -3.57
CA THR A 141 -15.52 -25.63 -4.34
C THR A 141 -15.18 -26.86 -3.53
N GLY A 142 -16.05 -27.20 -2.58
CA GLY A 142 -15.86 -28.34 -1.68
C GLY A 142 -16.67 -28.23 -0.38
N LEU A 143 -17.21 -27.03 -0.10
CA LEU A 143 -18.00 -26.77 1.09
C LEU A 143 -19.45 -27.25 0.92
N ASP A 144 -19.94 -28.00 1.90
CA ASP A 144 -21.36 -28.28 2.08
C ASP A 144 -22.09 -27.02 2.64
N PRO A 145 -23.44 -27.00 2.75
CA PRO A 145 -24.15 -25.82 3.26
C PRO A 145 -23.67 -25.35 4.64
N VAL A 146 -23.24 -26.28 5.51
CA VAL A 146 -22.63 -25.98 6.82
C VAL A 146 -21.23 -25.40 6.65
N GLY A 147 -20.43 -25.95 5.75
CA GLY A 147 -19.12 -25.44 5.34
C GLY A 147 -19.21 -24.05 4.73
N MET A 148 -20.28 -23.73 3.99
CA MET A 148 -20.52 -22.40 3.43
C MET A 148 -20.89 -21.38 4.51
N VAL A 149 -21.74 -21.77 5.49
CA VAL A 149 -22.04 -20.93 6.66
C VAL A 149 -20.79 -20.73 7.52
N LYS A 150 -19.97 -21.77 7.68
CA LYS A 150 -18.67 -21.67 8.35
C LYS A 150 -17.72 -20.78 7.58
N PHE A 151 -17.55 -20.92 6.27
CA PHE A 151 -16.72 -20.06 5.43
C PHE A 151 -17.15 -18.59 5.50
N ALA A 152 -18.46 -18.33 5.47
CA ALA A 152 -19.02 -16.99 5.69
C ALA A 152 -18.81 -16.46 7.12
N ALA A 153 -18.63 -17.34 8.11
CA ALA A 153 -18.34 -17.00 9.51
C ALA A 153 -16.84 -17.08 9.88
N SER A 154 -16.03 -17.73 9.05
CA SER A 154 -14.61 -18.04 9.24
C SER A 154 -13.79 -17.26 8.23
N THR A 155 -13.99 -15.95 8.19
CA THR A 155 -13.09 -15.02 7.50
C THR A 155 -11.72 -14.90 8.22
N VAL A 156 -11.33 -15.85 9.09
CA VAL A 156 -10.20 -15.66 10.04
C VAL A 156 -9.29 -16.91 10.24
N ALA A 157 -9.65 -18.12 9.78
CA ALA A 157 -9.07 -19.32 10.41
C ALA A 157 -8.43 -20.43 9.55
N GLU A 158 -8.56 -20.49 8.22
CA GLU A 158 -8.13 -21.72 7.50
C GLU A 158 -7.08 -21.57 6.37
N THR A 159 -6.49 -20.39 6.14
CA THR A 159 -5.18 -20.28 5.46
C THR A 159 -4.02 -20.47 6.46
N VAL A 160 -4.14 -21.44 7.38
CA VAL A 160 -3.40 -21.51 8.66
C VAL A 160 -2.43 -22.70 8.74
N LYS A 161 -1.80 -23.10 7.63
CA LYS A 161 -0.75 -24.13 7.71
C LYS A 161 0.67 -23.60 7.87
N GLU A 162 0.91 -22.32 7.62
CA GLU A 162 2.23 -21.69 7.83
C GLU A 162 2.09 -20.30 8.45
N ARG A 163 1.66 -20.21 9.71
CA ARG A 163 1.65 -18.92 10.40
C ARG A 163 3.08 -18.49 10.71
N THR A 164 3.62 -17.61 9.87
CA THR A 164 4.78 -16.78 10.23
C THR A 164 4.43 -15.92 11.46
N ALA A 165 5.43 -15.52 12.24
CA ALA A 165 5.24 -14.63 13.40
C ALA A 165 4.52 -13.32 13.02
N ALA A 166 4.69 -12.86 11.77
CA ALA A 166 3.98 -11.70 11.23
C ALA A 166 2.46 -11.95 11.18
N ALA A 167 2.00 -13.07 10.61
CA ALA A 167 0.58 -13.39 10.53
C ALA A 167 -0.09 -13.46 11.92
N GLN A 168 0.61 -14.02 12.92
CA GLN A 168 0.10 -14.07 14.30
C GLN A 168 0.03 -12.69 14.96
N LEU A 169 0.94 -11.78 14.63
CA LEU A 169 0.88 -10.40 15.10
C LEU A 169 -0.32 -9.67 14.49
N ILE A 170 -0.49 -9.75 13.16
CA ILE A 170 -1.61 -9.12 12.45
C ILE A 170 -2.93 -9.56 13.05
N GLN A 171 -3.14 -10.87 13.21
CA GLN A 171 -4.38 -11.39 13.78
C GLN A 171 -4.62 -10.87 15.20
N ARG A 172 -3.60 -10.86 16.07
CA ARG A 172 -3.74 -10.33 17.44
C ARG A 172 -4.13 -8.86 17.47
N LEU A 173 -3.60 -8.05 16.54
CA LEU A 173 -3.96 -6.64 16.44
C LEU A 173 -5.41 -6.46 16.00
N ILE A 174 -5.86 -7.23 15.00
CA ILE A 174 -7.25 -7.23 14.54
C ILE A 174 -8.18 -7.69 15.67
N ASP A 175 -7.86 -8.77 16.38
CA ASP A 175 -8.68 -9.29 17.48
C ASP A 175 -8.79 -8.33 18.67
N ALA A 176 -7.73 -7.55 18.93
CA ALA A 176 -7.67 -6.58 20.01
C ALA A 176 -8.35 -5.24 19.70
N ARG A 177 -8.75 -5.01 18.44
CA ARG A 177 -9.38 -3.76 18.03
C ARG A 177 -10.75 -3.61 18.71
N SER A 178 -11.16 -2.36 18.94
CA SER A 178 -12.52 -2.08 19.42
C SER A 178 -13.56 -2.64 18.44
N ARG A 179 -14.74 -3.05 18.93
CA ARG A 179 -15.88 -3.50 18.12
C ARG A 179 -17.09 -2.56 18.19
N ASP A 180 -16.95 -1.43 18.88
CA ASP A 180 -17.96 -0.37 18.93
C ASP A 180 -17.87 0.54 17.70
N ASP A 181 -18.99 1.01 17.13
CA ASP A 181 -19.07 1.84 15.90
C ASP A 181 -18.12 3.08 15.83
N ASP A 182 -17.49 3.46 16.95
CA ASP A 182 -16.52 4.56 17.07
C ASP A 182 -15.05 4.07 17.20
N HIS A 183 -14.60 3.14 16.36
CA HIS A 183 -13.19 2.68 16.40
C HIS A 183 -12.21 3.83 16.12
N ASN A 184 -11.12 3.92 16.88
CA ASN A 184 -10.04 4.86 16.61
C ASN A 184 -9.44 4.61 15.21
N LEU A 185 -9.49 5.59 14.29
CA LEU A 185 -8.92 5.48 12.93
C LEU A 185 -7.39 5.28 12.93
N LEU A 186 -6.72 5.65 14.02
CA LEU A 186 -5.28 5.44 14.22
C LEU A 186 -4.96 4.07 14.86
N ASP A 187 -5.97 3.32 15.31
CA ASP A 187 -5.76 1.96 15.80
C ASP A 187 -5.35 1.04 14.64
N ARG A 188 -4.22 0.34 14.82
CA ARG A 188 -3.66 -0.52 13.77
C ARG A 188 -4.55 -1.72 13.48
N GLY A 189 -5.21 -2.29 14.50
CA GLY A 189 -6.15 -3.39 14.30
C GLY A 189 -7.30 -3.00 13.38
N THR A 190 -7.89 -1.82 13.62
CA THR A 190 -8.92 -1.21 12.78
C THR A 190 -8.46 -0.97 11.34
N GLN A 191 -7.24 -0.45 11.16
CA GLN A 191 -6.69 -0.22 9.81
C GLN A 191 -6.49 -1.54 9.04
N LEU A 192 -5.95 -2.58 9.69
CA LEU A 192 -5.74 -3.89 9.08
C LEU A 192 -7.07 -4.55 8.71
N ASP A 193 -8.04 -4.51 9.61
CA ASP A 193 -9.39 -5.06 9.41
C ASP A 193 -10.09 -4.43 8.19
N LEU A 194 -10.02 -3.10 8.04
CA LEU A 194 -10.58 -2.40 6.87
C LEU A 194 -9.93 -2.83 5.55
N PHE A 195 -8.62 -3.11 5.55
CA PHE A 195 -7.92 -3.55 4.34
C PHE A 195 -8.24 -5.00 3.98
N GLU A 196 -8.32 -5.87 4.98
CA GLU A 196 -8.71 -7.28 4.84
C GLU A 196 -10.15 -7.42 4.37
N ASP A 197 -11.10 -6.74 5.03
CA ASP A 197 -12.49 -6.74 4.60
C ASP A 197 -12.65 -6.17 3.18
N ARG A 198 -11.94 -5.09 2.83
CA ARG A 198 -11.98 -4.54 1.47
C ARG A 198 -11.53 -5.54 0.42
N GLU A 199 -10.40 -6.20 0.66
CA GLU A 199 -9.92 -7.22 -0.28
C GLU A 199 -10.92 -8.37 -0.42
N GLN A 200 -11.36 -8.92 0.71
CA GLN A 200 -12.29 -10.05 0.73
C GLN A 200 -13.58 -9.69 -0.02
N HIS A 201 -14.15 -8.51 0.25
CA HIS A 201 -15.36 -8.04 -0.41
C HIS A 201 -15.20 -7.94 -1.93
N VAL A 202 -14.09 -7.38 -2.39
CA VAL A 202 -13.77 -7.22 -3.83
C VAL A 202 -13.59 -8.58 -4.50
N ILE A 203 -12.89 -9.53 -3.86
CA ILE A 203 -12.74 -10.90 -4.36
C ILE A 203 -14.10 -11.60 -4.48
N GLU A 204 -14.91 -11.57 -3.42
CA GLU A 204 -16.20 -12.26 -3.38
C GLU A 204 -17.19 -11.73 -4.42
N THR A 205 -17.29 -10.41 -4.55
CA THR A 205 -18.20 -9.77 -5.51
C THR A 205 -17.72 -9.97 -6.95
N ALA A 206 -16.41 -9.96 -7.20
CA ALA A 206 -15.85 -10.31 -8.51
C ALA A 206 -16.10 -11.77 -8.86
N ALA A 207 -15.84 -12.71 -7.93
CA ALA A 207 -16.10 -14.13 -8.13
C ALA A 207 -17.58 -14.39 -8.45
N ARG A 208 -18.51 -13.69 -7.79
CA ARG A 208 -19.95 -13.75 -8.12
C ARG A 208 -20.26 -13.23 -9.53
N ARG A 209 -19.60 -12.17 -10.01
CA ARG A 209 -19.75 -11.69 -11.39
C ARG A 209 -19.27 -12.74 -12.40
N LEU A 210 -18.14 -13.40 -12.12
CA LEU A 210 -17.53 -14.40 -13.01
C LEU A 210 -18.31 -15.72 -13.06
N ARG A 211 -18.88 -16.17 -11.93
CA ARG A 211 -19.69 -17.42 -11.86
C ARG A 211 -20.89 -17.44 -12.79
N ARG A 212 -21.40 -16.27 -13.21
CA ARG A 212 -22.56 -16.17 -14.13
C ARG A 212 -22.30 -16.79 -15.50
N ALA A 213 -21.05 -17.04 -15.87
CA ALA A 213 -20.67 -17.64 -17.15
C ALA A 213 -20.85 -19.17 -17.25
N GLY A 214 -20.91 -19.88 -16.13
CA GLY A 214 -20.90 -21.35 -16.13
C GLY A 214 -19.64 -21.94 -16.77
N ASN A 215 -19.79 -23.08 -17.47
CA ASN A 215 -18.66 -23.84 -18.05
C ASN A 215 -18.39 -23.51 -19.54
N ASP A 216 -19.15 -22.59 -20.15
CA ASP A 216 -18.94 -22.22 -21.54
C ASP A 216 -17.71 -21.30 -21.67
N LYS A 217 -16.74 -21.68 -22.50
CA LYS A 217 -15.47 -20.94 -22.63
C LYS A 217 -15.66 -19.54 -23.22
N GLY A 218 -16.63 -19.37 -24.13
CA GLY A 218 -16.95 -18.08 -24.73
C GLY A 218 -17.58 -17.13 -23.72
N ALA A 219 -18.58 -17.62 -22.98
CA ALA A 219 -19.23 -16.89 -21.90
C ALA A 219 -18.27 -16.59 -20.75
N ALA A 220 -17.35 -17.50 -20.42
CA ALA A 220 -16.32 -17.28 -19.39
C ALA A 220 -15.38 -16.14 -19.77
N PHE A 221 -14.90 -16.12 -21.01
CA PHE A 221 -14.11 -15.00 -21.52
C PHE A 221 -14.90 -13.69 -21.52
N ALA A 222 -16.16 -13.70 -21.98
CA ALA A 222 -17.01 -12.52 -22.00
C ALA A 222 -17.27 -11.96 -20.59
N ALA A 223 -17.53 -12.83 -19.60
CA ALA A 223 -17.73 -12.44 -18.21
C ALA A 223 -16.45 -11.91 -17.57
N PHE A 224 -15.30 -12.54 -17.86
CA PHE A 224 -13.99 -12.04 -17.42
C PHE A 224 -13.69 -10.66 -18.01
N ASN A 225 -13.87 -10.50 -19.32
CA ASN A 225 -13.66 -9.22 -20.01
C ASN A 225 -14.59 -8.12 -19.47
N ALA A 226 -15.87 -8.44 -19.22
CA ALA A 226 -16.84 -7.52 -18.64
C ALA A 226 -16.62 -7.21 -17.14
N ALA A 227 -15.68 -7.88 -16.47
CA ALA A 227 -15.32 -7.67 -15.08
C ALA A 227 -13.86 -7.23 -14.88
N GLN A 228 -13.16 -6.85 -15.95
CA GLN A 228 -11.75 -6.45 -15.92
C GLN A 228 -11.48 -5.31 -14.93
N ASP A 229 -12.37 -4.34 -14.82
CA ASP A 229 -12.33 -3.27 -13.80
C ASP A 229 -12.20 -3.85 -12.38
N HIS A 230 -13.00 -4.86 -12.10
CA HIS A 230 -13.06 -5.52 -10.80
C HIS A 230 -11.85 -6.43 -10.57
N VAL A 231 -11.44 -7.17 -11.61
CA VAL A 231 -10.27 -8.05 -11.57
C VAL A 231 -9.01 -7.24 -11.27
N VAL A 232 -8.79 -6.11 -11.96
CA VAL A 232 -7.64 -5.25 -11.68
C VAL A 232 -7.72 -4.68 -10.26
N LYS A 233 -8.93 -4.32 -9.78
CA LYS A 233 -9.13 -3.84 -8.41
C LYS A 233 -8.72 -4.87 -7.36
N ILE A 234 -8.97 -6.17 -7.57
CA ILE A 234 -8.50 -7.25 -6.68
C ILE A 234 -6.99 -7.15 -6.47
N GLY A 235 -6.21 -7.12 -7.57
CA GLY A 235 -4.75 -7.04 -7.49
C GLY A 235 -4.27 -5.78 -6.74
N GLN A 236 -4.94 -4.65 -6.94
CA GLN A 236 -4.60 -3.39 -6.26
C GLN A 236 -4.86 -3.47 -4.75
N VAL A 237 -6.06 -3.89 -4.33
CA VAL A 237 -6.41 -3.93 -2.90
C VAL A 237 -5.67 -5.02 -2.14
N HIS A 238 -5.30 -6.12 -2.81
CA HIS A 238 -4.41 -7.14 -2.27
C HIS A 238 -3.04 -6.56 -1.92
N ILE A 239 -2.41 -5.85 -2.87
CA ILE A 239 -1.08 -5.29 -2.65
C ILE A 239 -1.09 -4.17 -1.62
N ASP A 240 -2.13 -3.34 -1.58
CA ASP A 240 -2.32 -2.36 -0.49
C ASP A 240 -2.31 -3.07 0.90
N ARG A 241 -3.02 -4.20 1.05
CA ARG A 241 -3.05 -4.97 2.31
C ARG A 241 -1.69 -5.59 2.63
N VAL A 242 -1.09 -6.29 1.66
CA VAL A 242 0.22 -6.94 1.83
C VAL A 242 1.29 -5.93 2.26
N VAL A 243 1.28 -4.73 1.69
CA VAL A 243 2.20 -3.66 2.05
C VAL A 243 1.95 -3.16 3.48
N LEU A 244 0.69 -2.94 3.88
CA LEU A 244 0.34 -2.54 5.25
C LEU A 244 0.77 -3.60 6.29
N GLU A 245 0.54 -4.87 6.00
CA GLU A 245 0.95 -5.98 6.86
C GLU A 245 2.47 -6.07 7.00
N ALA A 246 3.20 -5.96 5.88
CA ALA A 246 4.65 -5.98 5.88
C ALA A 246 5.25 -4.81 6.68
N PHE A 247 4.67 -3.60 6.54
CA PHE A 247 5.08 -2.43 7.30
C PHE A 247 4.80 -2.64 8.80
N THR A 248 3.60 -3.11 9.16
CA THR A 248 3.24 -3.42 10.55
C THR A 248 4.19 -4.43 11.18
N ALA A 249 4.47 -5.54 10.48
CA ALA A 249 5.40 -6.54 10.95
C ALA A 249 6.84 -6.01 11.03
N GLY A 250 7.22 -5.10 10.13
CA GLY A 250 8.51 -4.41 10.12
C GLY A 250 8.74 -3.57 11.38
N ILE A 251 7.75 -2.76 11.75
CA ILE A 251 7.78 -1.93 12.96
C ILE A 251 7.96 -2.77 14.22
N ALA A 252 7.30 -3.93 14.29
CA ALA A 252 7.44 -4.84 15.44
C ALA A 252 8.84 -5.45 15.59
N ARG A 253 9.71 -5.33 14.58
CA ARG A 253 11.12 -5.75 14.60
C ARG A 253 12.09 -4.58 14.77
N THR A 254 11.58 -3.34 14.88
CA THR A 254 12.42 -2.17 15.12
C THR A 254 12.83 -2.15 16.60
N GLU A 255 14.13 -2.17 16.85
CA GLU A 255 14.70 -2.23 18.21
C GLU A 255 14.66 -0.88 18.94
N ASP A 256 14.77 0.23 18.20
CA ASP A 256 14.70 1.58 18.76
C ASP A 256 13.24 2.04 18.91
N ASP A 257 12.80 2.25 20.16
CA ASP A 257 11.41 2.60 20.47
C ASP A 257 10.98 3.94 19.87
N ALA A 258 11.87 4.94 19.83
CA ALA A 258 11.56 6.25 19.29
C ALA A 258 11.39 6.19 17.76
N ALA A 259 12.25 5.43 17.07
CA ALA A 259 12.10 5.15 15.65
C ALA A 259 10.81 4.35 15.40
N ALA A 260 10.49 3.36 16.23
CA ALA A 260 9.26 2.59 16.13
C ALA A 260 8.02 3.49 16.27
N ASP A 261 8.02 4.44 17.19
CA ASP A 261 6.93 5.42 17.36
C ASP A 261 6.73 6.29 16.12
N VAL A 262 7.80 6.87 15.57
CA VAL A 262 7.71 7.65 14.33
C VAL A 262 7.23 6.76 13.17
N LEU A 263 7.71 5.53 13.06
CA LEU A 263 7.28 4.60 12.02
C LEU A 263 5.80 4.19 12.16
N ARG A 264 5.24 4.12 13.38
CA ARG A 264 3.81 3.91 13.59
C ARG A 264 2.99 5.06 12.99
N ASP A 265 3.42 6.30 13.20
CA ASP A 265 2.77 7.48 12.60
C ASP A 265 2.88 7.48 11.08
N VAL A 266 4.07 7.19 10.53
CA VAL A 266 4.30 7.07 9.09
C VAL A 266 3.41 5.98 8.48
N CYS A 267 3.28 4.83 9.16
CA CYS A 267 2.46 3.75 8.68
C CYS A 267 0.95 4.04 8.80
N SER A 268 0.51 4.79 9.82
CA SER A 268 -0.86 5.30 9.89
C SER A 268 -1.14 6.33 8.78
N LEU A 269 -0.16 7.17 8.42
CA LEU A 269 -0.30 8.09 7.29
C LEU A 269 -0.47 7.32 5.97
N TYR A 270 0.31 6.26 5.76
CA TYR A 270 0.13 5.37 4.61
C TYR A 270 -1.29 4.76 4.58
N ALA A 271 -1.72 4.14 5.69
CA ALA A 271 -3.02 3.48 5.76
C ALA A 271 -4.18 4.46 5.52
N LEU A 272 -4.16 5.61 6.19
CA LEU A 272 -5.21 6.62 6.04
C LEU A 272 -5.20 7.31 4.69
N THR A 273 -4.04 7.44 4.02
CA THR A 273 -3.98 7.96 2.64
C THR A 273 -4.70 7.03 1.67
N ILE A 274 -4.55 5.71 1.82
CA ILE A 274 -5.27 4.73 1.01
C ILE A 274 -6.77 4.76 1.33
N ILE A 275 -7.15 4.83 2.61
CA ILE A 275 -8.55 4.95 3.02
C ILE A 275 -9.17 6.24 2.47
N GLU A 276 -8.42 7.35 2.48
CA GLU A 276 -8.87 8.63 1.93
C GLU A 276 -9.05 8.57 0.40
N ARG A 277 -8.14 7.90 -0.32
CA ARG A 277 -8.22 7.69 -1.77
C ARG A 277 -9.44 6.85 -2.15
N ASP A 278 -9.72 5.80 -1.38
CA ASP A 278 -10.82 4.86 -1.63
C ASP A 278 -12.06 5.19 -0.77
N LYS A 279 -12.16 6.41 -0.25
CA LYS A 279 -13.19 6.84 0.71
C LYS A 279 -14.61 6.55 0.22
N ALA A 280 -14.89 6.83 -1.06
CA ALA A 280 -16.19 6.54 -1.67
C ALA A 280 -16.54 5.04 -1.59
N TRP A 281 -15.58 4.16 -1.89
CA TRP A 281 -15.77 2.72 -1.82
C TRP A 281 -16.10 2.28 -0.39
N PHE A 282 -15.35 2.76 0.61
CA PHE A 282 -15.61 2.39 2.01
C PHE A 282 -16.97 2.88 2.50
N MET A 283 -17.44 4.03 2.03
CA MET A 283 -18.77 4.56 2.35
C MET A 283 -19.89 3.76 1.65
N GLU A 284 -19.77 3.52 0.34
CA GLU A 284 -20.74 2.78 -0.47
C GLU A 284 -21.00 1.36 0.07
N HIS A 285 -19.99 0.76 0.69
CA HIS A 285 -20.07 -0.58 1.30
C HIS A 285 -20.31 -0.55 2.81
N ASN A 286 -20.69 0.60 3.38
CA ASN A 286 -21.00 0.78 4.81
C ASN A 286 -19.87 0.35 5.76
N ARG A 287 -18.62 0.56 5.35
CA ARG A 287 -17.43 0.26 6.18
C ARG A 287 -16.98 1.46 7.02
N ILE A 288 -17.28 2.66 6.54
CA ILE A 288 -17.12 3.90 7.31
C ILE A 288 -18.34 4.78 7.12
N SER A 289 -18.79 5.44 8.19
CA SER A 289 -19.87 6.44 8.12
C SER A 289 -19.38 7.77 7.53
N ASP A 290 -20.31 8.64 7.13
CA ASP A 290 -20.01 10.01 6.67
C ASP A 290 -19.14 10.79 7.66
N THR A 291 -19.43 10.66 8.95
CA THR A 291 -18.66 11.32 10.02
C THR A 291 -17.22 10.81 10.05
N ARG A 292 -17.02 9.50 9.94
CA ARG A 292 -15.68 8.88 9.90
C ARG A 292 -14.94 9.23 8.62
N ALA A 293 -15.63 9.26 7.49
CA ALA A 293 -15.07 9.67 6.21
C ALA A 293 -14.52 11.11 6.24
N LYS A 294 -15.17 12.02 6.97
CA LYS A 294 -14.63 13.36 7.26
C LYS A 294 -13.44 13.31 8.21
N ALA A 295 -13.54 12.51 9.28
CA ALA A 295 -12.47 12.34 10.26
C ALA A 295 -11.16 11.81 9.63
N VAL A 296 -11.23 10.92 8.63
CA VAL A 296 -10.04 10.43 7.89
C VAL A 296 -9.19 11.59 7.36
N THR A 297 -9.80 12.61 6.75
CA THR A 297 -9.05 13.77 6.23
C THR A 297 -8.45 14.61 7.35
N THR A 298 -9.16 14.77 8.46
CA THR A 298 -8.66 15.44 9.66
C THR A 298 -7.46 14.72 10.24
N GLU A 299 -7.52 13.39 10.36
CA GLU A 299 -6.43 12.57 10.90
C GLU A 299 -5.21 12.53 9.97
N VAL A 300 -5.41 12.44 8.65
CA VAL A 300 -4.32 12.60 7.68
C VAL A 300 -3.64 13.95 7.91
N ASN A 301 -4.41 15.03 8.00
CA ASN A 301 -3.85 16.34 8.26
C ASN A 301 -3.09 16.39 9.59
N ALA A 302 -3.63 15.85 10.69
CA ALA A 302 -2.95 15.81 11.98
C ALA A 302 -1.62 15.04 11.92
N LEU A 303 -1.58 13.90 11.22
CA LEU A 303 -0.35 13.14 11.02
C LEU A 303 0.69 13.90 10.21
N LEU A 304 0.29 14.67 9.19
CA LEU A 304 1.21 15.51 8.43
C LEU A 304 1.89 16.56 9.31
N GLU A 305 1.13 17.16 10.22
CA GLU A 305 1.65 18.13 11.20
C GLU A 305 2.58 17.47 12.21
N LYS A 306 2.19 16.30 12.72
CA LYS A 306 3.01 15.51 13.64
C LYS A 306 4.34 15.06 13.02
N LEU A 307 4.33 14.67 11.74
CA LEU A 307 5.51 14.18 11.01
C LEU A 307 6.39 15.29 10.46
N ARG A 308 5.88 16.52 10.32
CA ARG A 308 6.62 17.70 9.83
C ARG A 308 7.99 17.90 10.50
N PRO A 309 8.16 17.85 11.84
CA PRO A 309 9.47 17.99 12.47
C PRO A 309 10.43 16.82 12.15
N HIS A 310 9.90 15.65 11.79
CA HIS A 310 10.70 14.45 11.49
C HIS A 310 11.06 14.31 10.00
N THR A 311 10.59 15.20 9.12
CA THR A 311 10.74 15.08 7.66
C THR A 311 12.19 14.88 7.21
N LEU A 312 13.16 15.62 7.78
CA LEU A 312 14.56 15.46 7.37
C LEU A 312 15.10 14.08 7.76
N ALA A 313 14.88 13.68 9.01
CA ALA A 313 15.29 12.37 9.52
C ALA A 313 14.64 11.21 8.74
N LEU A 314 13.39 11.34 8.33
CA LEU A 314 12.71 10.36 7.47
C LEU A 314 13.30 10.32 6.06
N VAL A 315 13.70 11.45 5.48
CA VAL A 315 14.37 11.46 4.17
C VAL A 315 15.76 10.83 4.27
N GLU A 316 16.51 11.14 5.33
CA GLU A 316 17.83 10.55 5.58
C GLU A 316 17.74 9.05 5.90
N GLY A 317 16.70 8.64 6.62
CA GLY A 317 16.40 7.25 6.95
C GLY A 317 16.10 6.36 5.74
N LEU A 318 15.86 6.92 4.55
CA LEU A 318 15.83 6.15 3.30
C LEU A 318 17.21 5.59 2.91
N GLY A 319 18.29 6.12 3.49
CA GLY A 319 19.65 5.59 3.33
C GLY A 319 20.26 5.80 1.93
N VAL A 320 19.84 6.85 1.21
CA VAL A 320 20.43 7.18 -0.10
C VAL A 320 21.78 7.89 0.11
N PRO A 321 22.90 7.37 -0.44
CA PRO A 321 24.22 7.99 -0.29
C PRO A 321 24.25 9.42 -0.86
N GLU A 322 24.92 10.34 -0.17
CA GLU A 322 24.94 11.76 -0.54
C GLU A 322 25.54 11.98 -1.94
N GLU A 323 26.61 11.26 -2.28
CA GLU A 323 27.22 11.31 -3.62
C GLU A 323 26.28 10.86 -4.75
N SER A 324 25.22 10.12 -4.44
CA SER A 324 24.28 9.61 -5.44
C SER A 324 23.17 10.59 -5.79
N LEU A 325 22.93 11.61 -4.93
CA LEU A 325 21.88 12.60 -5.16
C LEU A 325 22.20 13.48 -6.37
N GLY A 326 23.39 14.10 -6.38
CA GLY A 326 23.88 14.90 -7.50
C GLY A 326 22.92 16.00 -7.95
N ALA A 327 22.20 16.63 -7.02
CA ALA A 327 21.23 17.70 -7.32
C ALA A 327 21.77 19.05 -6.81
N GLU A 328 22.00 19.99 -7.73
CA GLU A 328 22.62 21.29 -7.43
C GLU A 328 21.82 22.13 -6.41
N MET A 329 20.49 22.05 -6.43
CA MET A 329 19.60 22.76 -5.50
C MET A 329 19.73 22.34 -4.02
N LEU A 330 20.55 21.33 -3.73
CA LEU A 330 20.83 20.86 -2.37
C LEU A 330 22.19 21.33 -1.84
N GLY A 331 23.04 21.92 -2.70
CA GLY A 331 24.37 22.44 -2.37
C GLY A 331 24.40 23.87 -1.88
#